data_AF-A0A521CVK8-F1
#
_entry.id   AF-A0A521CVK8-F1
#
_cell.length_a   1.000
_cell.length_b   1.000
_cell.length_c   1.000
_cell.angle_alpha   90.00
_cell.angle_beta   90.00
_cell.angle_gamma   90.00
#
_symmetry.space_group_name_H-M   'P 1'
#
loop_
_entity.id
_entity.type
_entity.pdbx_description
1 polymer ?
#
loop_
_entity_poly.entity_id
_entity_poly.type
_entity_poly.pdbx_seq_one_letter_code
_entity_poly.pdbx_strand_id
1 'polypeptide(L)'
;MHLILIVLPLLFQIIFGRKAIGGDIKVSFATICLISFFSQIIFTILEFNIIVYYLEKNNNTCGMPLVGLINFSILFTLILFVTIIIQYRIKKSYGDDEIDEIEDENDKIEDFGNEEDEF
;
A
#
# COMPACT_ATOMS: atom_id res chain seq x y z
N MET A 1 -4.74 -19.37 -17.27
CA MET A 1 -3.82 -19.13 -16.14
C MET A 1 -4.20 -17.79 -15.52
N HIS A 2 -4.88 -17.81 -14.38
CA HIS A 2 -5.49 -16.64 -13.77
C HIS A 2 -4.54 -15.93 -12.78
N LEU A 3 -3.39 -15.45 -13.28
CA LEU A 3 -2.42 -14.68 -12.46
C LEU A 3 -2.93 -13.30 -12.02
N ILE A 4 -4.14 -12.91 -12.45
CA ILE A 4 -4.74 -11.62 -12.13
C ILE A 4 -4.95 -11.44 -10.61
N LEU A 5 -5.18 -12.53 -9.88
CA LEU A 5 -5.44 -12.46 -8.43
C LEU A 5 -4.21 -11.99 -7.64
N ILE A 6 -3.01 -12.47 -7.97
CA ILE A 6 -1.75 -12.04 -7.32
C ILE A 6 -1.39 -10.58 -7.62
N VAL A 7 -1.82 -10.03 -8.76
CA VAL A 7 -1.51 -8.64 -9.14
C VAL A 7 -2.43 -7.65 -8.43
N LEU A 8 -3.62 -8.08 -8.02
CA LEU A 8 -4.67 -7.20 -7.50
C LEU A 8 -4.28 -6.43 -6.23
N PRO A 9 -3.62 -7.02 -5.21
CA PRO A 9 -3.17 -6.30 -4.01
C PRO A 9 -2.15 -5.22 -4.31
N LEU A 10 -1.25 -5.47 -5.26
CA LEU A 10 -0.26 -4.49 -5.67
C LEU A 10 -0.94 -3.29 -6.35
N LEU A 11 -1.88 -3.53 -7.26
CA LEU A 11 -2.65 -2.46 -7.89
C LEU A 11 -3.46 -1.66 -6.86
N PHE A 12 -4.09 -2.35 -5.90
CA PHE A 12 -4.81 -1.73 -4.81
C PHE A 12 -3.88 -0.82 -3.98
N GLN A 13 -2.68 -1.29 -3.61
CA GLN A 13 -1.69 -0.49 -2.89
C GLN A 13 -1.21 0.73 -3.71
N ILE A 14 -0.97 0.58 -5.01
CA ILE A 14 -0.51 1.70 -5.85
C ILE A 14 -1.60 2.78 -5.98
N ILE A 15 -2.85 2.38 -6.20
CA ILE A 15 -3.95 3.32 -6.45
C ILE A 15 -4.45 3.94 -5.14
N PHE A 16 -4.85 3.10 -4.18
CA PHE A 16 -5.45 3.57 -2.94
C PHE A 16 -4.42 4.06 -1.94
N GLY A 17 -3.21 3.48 -1.93
CA GLY A 17 -2.11 3.97 -1.10
C GLY A 17 -1.74 5.42 -1.46
N ARG A 18 -1.65 5.74 -2.76
CA ARG A 18 -1.44 7.12 -3.22
C ARG A 18 -2.60 8.05 -2.79
N LYS A 19 -3.85 7.64 -3.01
CA LYS A 19 -5.03 8.43 -2.62
C LYS A 19 -5.08 8.72 -1.12
N ALA A 20 -4.69 7.77 -0.27
CA ALA A 20 -4.64 8.00 1.16
C ALA A 20 -3.50 8.91 1.62
N ILE A 21 -2.41 9.01 0.84
CA ILE A 21 -1.34 9.97 1.12
C ILE A 21 -1.80 11.38 0.76
N GLY A 22 -2.44 11.57 -0.39
CA GLY A 22 -2.94 12.87 -0.83
C GLY A 22 -4.23 13.33 -0.12
N GLY A 23 -4.71 12.62 0.91
CA GLY A 23 -5.94 12.98 1.62
C GLY A 23 -7.24 12.79 0.83
N ASP A 24 -7.19 12.20 -0.37
CA ASP A 24 -8.35 12.03 -1.27
C ASP A 24 -9.43 11.09 -0.69
N ILE A 25 -9.08 10.27 0.31
CA ILE A 25 -9.97 9.26 0.91
C ILE A 25 -9.85 9.23 2.43
N LYS A 26 -10.95 8.89 3.12
CA LYS A 26 -11.03 8.81 4.58
C LYS A 26 -10.25 7.65 5.22
N VAL A 27 -9.82 6.68 4.41
CA VAL A 27 -9.13 5.48 4.93
C VAL A 27 -7.66 5.79 5.13
N SER A 28 -7.14 5.52 6.33
CA SER A 28 -5.73 5.79 6.64
C SER A 28 -4.79 4.94 5.78
N PHE A 29 -3.63 5.51 5.45
CA PHE A 29 -2.56 4.84 4.71
C PHE A 29 -2.16 3.50 5.36
N ALA A 30 -2.06 3.46 6.70
CA ALA A 30 -1.73 2.25 7.44
C ALA A 30 -2.76 1.14 7.25
N THR A 31 -4.06 1.49 7.27
CA THR A 31 -5.15 0.52 7.02
C THR A 31 -5.05 -0.05 5.61
N ILE A 32 -4.74 0.77 4.60
CA ILE A 32 -4.57 0.31 3.22
C ILE A 32 -3.39 -0.65 3.10
N CYS A 33 -2.25 -0.32 3.71
CA CYS A 33 -1.08 -1.20 3.74
C CYS A 33 -1.41 -2.58 4.35
N LEU A 34 -2.15 -2.59 5.46
CA LEU A 34 -2.58 -3.84 6.10
C LEU A 34 -3.53 -4.64 5.19
N ILE A 35 -4.52 -3.99 4.58
CA ILE A 35 -5.45 -4.65 3.65
C ILE A 35 -4.70 -5.25 2.46
N SER A 36 -3.77 -4.51 1.85
CA SER A 36 -2.93 -4.99 0.75
C SER A 36 -2.10 -6.20 1.17
N PHE A 37 -1.50 -6.16 2.35
CA PHE A 37 -0.69 -7.27 2.86
C PHE A 37 -1.52 -8.53 3.10
N PHE A 38 -2.65 -8.42 3.81
CA PHE A 38 -3.53 -9.57 4.06
C PHE A 38 -4.16 -10.11 2.77
N SER A 39 -4.57 -9.24 1.86
CA SER A 39 -5.12 -9.66 0.57
C SER A 39 -4.09 -10.39 -0.30
N GLN A 40 -2.81 -10.01 -0.26
CA GLN A 40 -1.73 -10.77 -0.93
C GLN A 40 -1.66 -12.22 -0.45
N ILE A 41 -1.79 -12.46 0.85
CA ILE A 41 -1.79 -13.81 1.44
C ILE A 41 -3.05 -14.57 0.98
N ILE A 42 -4.23 -13.95 1.13
CA ILE A 42 -5.52 -14.58 0.80
C ILE A 42 -5.58 -14.95 -0.68
N PHE A 43 -5.21 -14.04 -1.58
CA PHE A 43 -5.23 -14.33 -3.02
C PHE A 43 -4.20 -15.37 -3.42
N THR A 44 -3.03 -15.41 -2.79
CA THR A 44 -2.05 -16.49 -3.04
C THR A 44 -2.65 -17.86 -2.66
N ILE A 45 -3.33 -17.96 -1.52
CA ILE A 45 -3.99 -19.21 -1.09
C ILE A 45 -5.12 -19.60 -2.05
N LEU A 46 -5.95 -18.64 -2.47
CA LEU A 46 -7.03 -18.89 -3.44
C LEU A 46 -6.46 -19.39 -4.77
N GLU A 47 -5.41 -18.75 -5.27
CA GLU A 47 -4.77 -19.13 -6.53
C GLU A 47 -4.10 -20.50 -6.45
N PHE A 48 -3.48 -20.84 -5.31
CA PHE A 48 -2.99 -22.19 -5.04
C PHE A 48 -4.09 -23.25 -5.16
N ASN A 49 -5.23 -23.03 -4.49
CA ASN A 49 -6.35 -23.97 -4.54
C ASN A 49 -6.92 -24.12 -5.96
N ILE A 50 -7.02 -23.03 -6.72
CA ILE A 50 -7.47 -23.06 -8.13
C ILE A 50 -6.51 -23.89 -8.99
N ILE A 51 -5.21 -23.69 -8.83
CA ILE A 51 -4.20 -24.44 -9.60
C ILE A 51 -4.23 -25.93 -9.23
N VAL A 52 -4.29 -26.27 -7.94
CA VAL A 52 -4.38 -27.67 -7.49
C VAL A 52 -5.65 -28.33 -8.03
N TYR A 53 -6.80 -27.67 -7.91
CA TYR A 53 -8.06 -28.18 -8.46
C TYR A 53 -7.98 -28.44 -9.97
N TYR A 54 -7.35 -27.52 -10.72
CA TYR A 54 -7.19 -27.68 -12.16
C TYR A 54 -6.21 -28.82 -12.53
N LEU A 55 -5.14 -28.99 -11.77
CA LEU A 55 -4.18 -30.08 -11.95
C LEU A 55 -4.83 -31.44 -11.72
N GLU A 56 -5.57 -31.58 -10.62
CA GLU A 56 -6.32 -32.79 -10.28
C GLU A 56 -7.38 -33.11 -11.32
N LYS A 57 -8.16 -32.10 -11.74
CA LYS A 57 -9.22 -32.25 -12.75
C LYS A 57 -8.70 -32.76 -14.09
N ASN A 58 -7.45 -32.44 -14.45
CA ASN A 58 -6.83 -32.82 -15.72
C ASN A 58 -5.86 -34.00 -15.58
N ASN A 59 -5.83 -34.71 -14.45
CA ASN A 59 -4.88 -35.80 -14.16
C ASN A 59 -3.41 -35.41 -14.37
N ASN A 60 -3.08 -34.13 -14.17
CA ASN A 60 -1.73 -33.60 -14.33
C ASN A 60 -1.03 -33.55 -12.96
N THR A 61 -0.04 -34.40 -12.75
CA THR A 61 0.80 -34.43 -11.54
C THR A 61 2.01 -33.49 -11.61
N CYS A 62 2.14 -32.71 -12.68
CA CYS A 62 3.24 -31.76 -12.83
C CYS A 62 3.09 -30.59 -11.85
N GLY A 63 4.00 -30.49 -10.88
CA GLY A 63 4.04 -29.38 -9.92
C GLY A 63 4.64 -28.08 -10.47
N MET A 64 5.05 -28.03 -11.74
CA MET A 64 5.68 -26.84 -12.33
C MET A 64 4.83 -25.56 -12.18
N PRO A 65 3.48 -25.59 -12.34
CA PRO A 65 2.65 -24.41 -12.10
C PRO A 65 2.70 -23.93 -10.64
N LEU A 66 2.86 -24.83 -9.67
CA LEU A 66 2.98 -24.47 -8.25
C LEU A 66 4.33 -23.78 -7.95
N VAL A 67 5.42 -24.25 -8.57
CA VAL A 67 6.74 -23.59 -8.47
C VAL A 67 6.68 -22.19 -9.06
N GLY A 68 6.00 -22.04 -10.20
CA GLY A 68 5.75 -20.72 -10.80
C GLY A 68 4.98 -19.81 -9.85
N LEU A 69 3.89 -20.31 -9.25
CA LEU A 69 3.08 -19.58 -8.28
C LEU A 69 3.91 -19.06 -7.09
N ILE A 70 4.75 -19.91 -6.50
CA ILE A 70 5.59 -19.53 -5.35
C ILE A 70 6.57 -18.42 -5.75
N ASN A 71 7.27 -18.57 -6.87
CA ASN A 71 8.21 -17.56 -7.34
C ASN A 71 7.52 -16.21 -7.63
N PHE A 72 6.37 -16.24 -8.32
CA PHE A 72 5.59 -15.03 -8.58
C PHE A 72 5.07 -14.40 -7.29
N SER A 73 4.56 -15.20 -6.35
CA SER A 73 4.06 -14.68 -5.06
C SER A 73 5.17 -13.97 -4.27
N ILE A 74 6.37 -14.55 -4.21
CA ILE A 74 7.53 -13.92 -3.56
C ILE A 74 7.91 -12.60 -4.25
N LEU A 75 7.98 -12.61 -5.59
CA LEU A 75 8.32 -11.42 -6.38
C LEU A 75 7.30 -10.30 -6.17
N PHE A 76 6.01 -10.60 -6.24
CA PHE A 76 4.95 -9.60 -6.02
C PHE A 76 4.90 -9.10 -4.57
N THR A 77 5.18 -9.97 -3.60
CA THR A 77 5.29 -9.57 -2.19
C THR A 77 6.46 -8.60 -1.99
N LEU A 78 7.60 -8.86 -2.62
CA LEU A 78 8.76 -7.96 -2.58
C LEU A 78 8.40 -6.58 -3.18
N ILE A 79 7.78 -6.57 -4.37
CA ILE A 79 7.35 -5.31 -5.01
C ILE A 79 6.33 -4.58 -4.14
N LEU A 80 5.38 -5.29 -3.52
CA LEU A 80 4.40 -4.70 -2.59
C LEU A 80 5.11 -4.07 -1.38
N PHE A 81 6.14 -4.71 -0.84
CA PHE A 81 6.93 -4.15 0.25
C PHE A 81 7.70 -2.89 -0.17
N VAL A 82 8.34 -2.91 -1.34
CA VAL A 82 9.04 -1.75 -1.91
C VAL A 82 8.08 -0.59 -2.15
N THR A 83 6.90 -0.85 -2.70
CA THR A 83 5.89 0.20 -2.91
C THR A 83 5.40 0.80 -1.59
N ILE A 84 5.17 -0.01 -0.55
CA ILE A 84 4.85 0.49 0.79
C ILE A 84 5.97 1.38 1.35
N ILE A 85 7.24 0.97 1.22
CA ILE A 85 8.37 1.78 1.71
C ILE A 85 8.44 3.13 0.99
N ILE A 86 8.34 3.12 -0.33
CA ILE A 86 8.37 4.36 -1.15
C ILE A 86 7.21 5.27 -0.73
N GLN A 87 5.99 4.72 -0.66
CA GLN A 87 4.80 5.46 -0.25
C GLN A 87 4.91 5.99 1.18
N TYR A 88 5.51 5.24 2.11
CA TYR A 88 5.76 5.67 3.47
C TYR A 88 6.74 6.85 3.53
N ARG A 89 7.82 6.82 2.74
CA ARG A 89 8.76 7.95 2.63
C ARG A 89 8.09 9.20 2.07
N ILE A 90 7.28 9.05 1.03
CA ILE A 90 6.51 10.15 0.44
C ILE A 90 5.55 10.75 1.47
N LYS A 91 4.79 9.91 2.19
CA LYS A 91 3.88 10.36 3.25
C LYS A 91 4.61 11.14 4.35
N LYS A 92 5.82 10.71 4.70
CA LYS A 92 6.62 11.42 5.70
C LYS A 92 7.01 12.81 5.21
N SER A 93 7.42 12.96 3.95
CA SER A 93 7.77 14.27 3.38
C SER A 93 6.60 15.26 3.49
N TYR A 94 5.39 14.85 3.12
CA TYR A 94 4.21 15.72 3.24
C TYR A 94 3.86 16.08 4.69
N GLY A 95 4.14 15.19 5.64
CA GLY A 95 3.90 15.49 7.06
C GLY A 95 4.91 16.48 7.63
N ASP A 96 6.14 16.51 7.10
CA ASP A 96 7.13 17.52 7.47
C ASP A 96 6.71 18.89 6.86
N ASP A 97 6.23 18.91 5.60
CA ASP A 97 5.75 20.13 4.93
C ASP A 97 4.50 20.75 5.62
N GLU A 98 3.55 19.94 6.09
CA GLU A 98 2.36 20.44 6.82
C GLU A 98 2.71 21.03 8.20
N ILE A 99 3.73 20.48 8.88
CA ILE A 99 4.16 20.99 10.19
C ILE A 99 4.84 22.35 10.00
N ASP A 100 5.69 22.47 8.98
CA ASP A 100 6.38 23.73 8.65
C ASP A 100 5.37 24.86 8.34
N GLU A 101 4.28 24.58 7.61
CA GLU A 101 3.23 25.58 7.35
C GLU A 101 2.46 26.00 8.61
N ILE A 102 2.18 25.08 9.54
CA ILE A 102 1.46 25.37 10.79
C ILE A 102 2.35 26.18 11.76
N GLU A 103 3.65 25.89 11.81
CA GLU A 103 4.61 26.68 12.60
C GLU A 103 4.74 28.09 12.02
N ASP A 104 4.89 28.24 10.69
CA ASP A 104 4.93 29.55 10.02
C ASP A 104 3.66 30.39 10.19
N GLU A 105 2.49 29.76 10.32
CA GLU A 105 1.22 30.47 10.56
C GLU A 105 1.07 30.88 12.03
N ASN A 106 1.45 30.02 12.98
CA ASN A 106 1.42 30.36 14.41
C ASN A 106 2.42 31.46 14.77
N ASP A 107 3.63 31.44 14.21
CA ASP A 107 4.64 32.49 14.46
C ASP A 107 4.13 33.88 14.00
N LYS A 108 3.38 33.95 12.89
CA LYS A 108 2.76 35.20 12.43
C LYS A 108 1.68 35.70 13.38
N ILE A 109 0.90 34.78 13.97
CA ILE A 109 -0.19 35.14 14.89
C ILE A 109 0.38 35.67 16.22
N GLU A 110 1.49 35.09 16.71
CA GLU A 110 2.17 35.58 17.92
C GLU A 110 2.79 36.98 17.73
N ASP A 111 3.31 37.28 16.53
CA ASP A 111 3.88 38.60 16.22
C ASP A 111 2.79 39.70 16.21
N PHE A 112 1.61 39.41 15.65
CA PHE A 112 0.47 40.33 15.69
C PHE A 112 -0.11 40.55 17.10
N GLY A 113 0.01 39.56 18.00
CA GLY A 113 -0.49 39.66 19.37
C GLY A 113 0.35 40.58 20.26
N ASN A 114 1.65 40.72 20.01
CA ASN A 114 2.55 41.55 20.82
C ASN A 114 2.56 43.03 20.39
N GLU A 115 2.13 43.39 19.18
CA GLU A 115 2.08 44.79 18.74
C GLU A 115 0.84 45.56 19.25
N GLU A 116 -0.23 44.88 19.70
CA GLU A 116 -1.45 45.55 20.21
C GLU A 116 -1.36 45.99 21.69
N ASP A 117 -0.31 45.61 22.42
CA ASP A 117 -0.18 45.86 23.87
C ASP A 117 0.66 47.11 24.24
N GLU A 118 1.16 47.88 23.26
CA GLU A 118 2.11 49.01 23.49
C GLU A 118 1.55 50.45 23.31
N PHE A 119 0.23 50.68 23.38
CA PHE A 119 -0.36 52.05 23.33
C PHE A 119 -1.31 52.40 24.47
#